data_AF-A0A2H0I756-F1
#
_entry.id   AF-A0A2H0I756-F1
#
_cell.length_a   1.000
_cell.length_b   1.000
_cell.length_c   1.000
_cell.angle_alpha   90.00
_cell.angle_beta   90.00
_cell.angle_gamma   90.00
#
_symmetry.space_group_name_H-M   'P 1'
#
loop_
_entity.id
_entity.type
_entity.pdbx_description
1 polymer ?
#
loop_
_entity_poly.entity_id
_entity_poly.type
_entity_poly.pdbx_seq_one_letter_code
_entity_poly.pdbx_strand_id
1 'polypeptide(L)'
;MLAMQRQESQVQQTPKRWLVTGAAGFIGSNLIERLLKLDQFVVGLDNLCEGSMSNIEDVLSQVTPEQAGRFQFIEGDIKHSLADLTRAKALLAYVPRFSVKDALPGVFDWYAAHL
;
A
#
# COMPACT_ATOMS: atom_id res chain seq x y z
N MET A 1 13.41 3.63 18.51
CA MET A 1 12.72 4.93 18.53
C MET A 1 13.34 5.96 17.58
N LEU A 2 14.67 6.17 17.57
CA LEU A 2 15.35 7.18 16.72
C LEU A 2 15.24 6.97 15.18
N ALA A 3 15.20 5.73 14.71
CA ALA A 3 15.14 5.45 13.26
C ALA A 3 13.80 5.83 12.63
N MET A 4 12.68 5.56 13.31
CA MET A 4 11.33 5.93 12.83
C MET A 4 11.17 7.44 12.77
N GLN A 5 11.59 8.16 13.83
CA GLN A 5 11.54 9.63 13.86
C GLN A 5 12.33 10.27 12.71
N ARG A 6 13.48 9.70 12.33
CA ARG A 6 14.25 10.15 11.16
C ARG A 6 13.49 9.95 9.86
N GLN A 7 12.87 8.79 9.66
CA GLN A 7 12.13 8.52 8.42
C GLN A 7 10.90 9.43 8.28
N GLU A 8 10.17 9.65 9.37
CA GLU A 8 9.00 10.55 9.35
C GLU A 8 9.39 11.99 9.06
N SER A 9 10.49 12.46 9.66
CA SER A 9 11.03 13.80 9.38
C SER A 9 11.40 13.96 7.90
N GLN A 10 11.99 12.93 7.29
CA GLN A 10 12.36 12.95 5.87
C GLN A 10 11.14 12.94 4.95
N VAL A 11 10.13 12.13 5.27
CA VAL A 11 8.87 12.05 4.52
C VAL A 11 8.14 13.38 4.58
N GLN A 12 8.05 14.01 5.75
CA GLN A 12 7.39 15.30 5.93
C GLN A 12 8.08 16.44 5.14
N GLN A 13 9.41 16.46 5.12
CA GLN A 13 10.18 17.49 4.40
C GLN A 13 10.09 17.37 2.87
N THR A 14 9.72 16.20 2.34
CA THR A 14 9.64 15.95 0.90
C THR A 14 8.32 15.28 0.53
N PRO A 15 7.21 16.05 0.45
CA PRO A 15 5.90 15.50 0.11
C PRO A 15 5.92 14.72 -1.20
N LYS A 16 5.44 13.48 -1.17
CA LYS A 16 5.29 12.59 -2.33
C LYS A 16 3.83 12.19 -2.52
N ARG A 17 3.58 11.50 -3.65
CA ARG A 17 2.32 10.82 -3.93
C ARG A 17 2.48 9.33 -3.68
N TRP A 18 1.63 8.80 -2.81
CA TRP A 18 1.63 7.42 -2.36
C TRP A 18 0.39 6.71 -2.90
N LEU A 19 0.56 5.46 -3.33
CA LEU A 19 -0.55 4.55 -3.63
C LEU A 19 -0.64 3.54 -2.48
N VAL A 20 -1.81 3.43 -1.85
CA VAL A 20 -2.09 2.45 -0.80
C VAL A 20 -3.15 1.47 -1.32
N THR A 21 -2.77 0.22 -1.55
CA THR A 21 -3.71 -0.86 -1.90
C THR A 21 -4.25 -1.52 -0.63
N GLY A 22 -5.52 -1.92 -0.62
CA GLY A 22 -6.17 -2.36 0.62
C GLY A 22 -6.46 -1.17 1.55
N ALA A 23 -6.72 -0.01 0.94
CA ALA A 23 -6.87 1.28 1.63
C ALA A 23 -7.97 1.29 2.71
N ALA A 24 -9.07 0.59 2.49
CA ALA A 24 -10.19 0.50 3.41
C ALA A 24 -10.04 -0.63 4.44
N GLY A 25 -8.93 -1.38 4.41
CA GLY A 25 -8.59 -2.40 5.40
C GLY A 25 -7.87 -1.83 6.63
N PHE A 26 -7.63 -2.67 7.64
CA PHE A 26 -7.03 -2.27 8.93
C PHE A 26 -5.66 -1.60 8.79
N ILE A 27 -4.72 -2.22 8.07
CA ILE A 27 -3.37 -1.68 7.89
C ILE A 27 -3.40 -0.46 6.95
N GLY A 28 -4.20 -0.54 5.88
CA GLY A 28 -4.29 0.50 4.88
C GLY A 28 -4.80 1.82 5.46
N SER A 29 -5.88 1.79 6.22
CA SER A 29 -6.49 3.00 6.80
C SER A 29 -5.55 3.71 7.78
N ASN A 30 -4.91 2.95 8.69
CA ASN A 30 -3.92 3.50 9.63
C ASN A 30 -2.70 4.10 8.91
N LEU A 31 -2.24 3.47 7.82
CA LEU A 31 -1.16 4.00 7.01
C LEU A 31 -1.57 5.31 6.31
N ILE A 32 -2.77 5.36 5.75
CA ILE A 32 -3.31 6.57 5.11
C ILE A 32 -3.39 7.70 6.13
N GLU A 33 -3.94 7.45 7.32
CA GLU A 33 -4.01 8.43 8.41
C GLU A 33 -2.62 9.00 8.71
N ARG A 34 -1.61 8.14 8.90
CA ARG A 34 -0.25 8.56 9.21
C ARG A 34 0.36 9.39 8.08
N LEU A 35 0.18 8.98 6.83
CA LEU A 35 0.70 9.70 5.66
C LEU A 35 0.04 11.08 5.50
N LEU A 36 -1.27 11.18 5.69
CA LEU A 36 -1.99 12.46 5.64
C LEU A 36 -1.56 13.40 6.77
N LYS A 37 -1.36 12.88 7.99
CA LYS A 37 -0.80 13.64 9.13
C LYS A 37 0.65 14.11 8.90
N LEU A 38 1.35 13.54 7.92
CA LEU A 38 2.67 13.96 7.45
C LEU A 38 2.59 14.81 6.16
N ASP A 39 1.42 15.36 5.85
CA ASP A 39 1.12 16.25 4.71
C ASP A 39 1.42 15.65 3.32
N GLN A 40 1.38 14.32 3.22
CA GLN A 40 1.59 13.59 1.97
C GLN A 40 0.32 13.58 1.10
N PHE A 41 0.50 13.31 -0.20
CA PHE A 41 -0.62 13.01 -1.10
C PHE A 41 -0.85 11.50 -1.15
N VAL A 42 -2.09 11.07 -0.97
CA VAL A 42 -2.40 9.64 -0.86
C VAL A 42 -3.54 9.28 -1.78
N VAL A 43 -3.32 8.26 -2.61
CA VAL A 43 -4.34 7.59 -3.41
C VAL A 43 -4.59 6.23 -2.77
N GLY A 44 -5.80 6.02 -2.25
CA GLY A 44 -6.26 4.73 -1.76
C GLY A 44 -6.93 3.93 -2.87
N LEU A 45 -6.55 2.66 -3.05
CA LEU A 45 -7.21 1.70 -3.93
C LEU A 45 -7.73 0.53 -3.09
N ASP A 46 -9.02 0.25 -3.16
CA ASP A 46 -9.63 -0.88 -2.47
C ASP A 46 -10.86 -1.40 -3.22
N ASN A 47 -11.09 -2.72 -3.17
CA ASN A 47 -12.24 -3.37 -3.78
C ASN A 47 -13.38 -3.63 -2.78
N LEU A 48 -13.23 -3.19 -1.52
CA LEU A 48 -14.20 -3.32 -0.42
C LEU A 48 -14.63 -4.76 -0.11
N CYS A 49 -13.83 -5.76 -0.50
CA CYS A 49 -14.13 -7.17 -0.21
C CYS A 49 -13.99 -7.50 1.27
N GLU A 50 -12.96 -6.96 1.93
CA GLU A 50 -12.71 -7.12 3.37
C GLU A 50 -12.56 -5.77 4.11
N GLY A 51 -12.42 -4.67 3.36
CA GLY A 51 -12.35 -3.31 3.89
C GLY A 51 -13.74 -2.67 3.99
N SER A 52 -13.84 -1.60 4.78
CA SER A 52 -15.08 -0.84 4.96
C SER A 52 -14.84 0.65 4.74
N MET A 53 -15.79 1.33 4.10
CA MET A 53 -15.78 2.79 3.97
C MET A 53 -15.80 3.50 5.31
N SER A 54 -16.33 2.88 6.37
CA SER A 54 -16.26 3.42 7.73
C SER A 54 -14.81 3.67 8.17
N ASN A 55 -13.87 2.82 7.78
CA ASN A 55 -12.45 3.02 8.11
C ASN A 55 -11.88 4.27 7.43
N ILE A 56 -12.35 4.60 6.22
CA ILE A 56 -11.94 5.81 5.50
C ILE A 56 -12.58 7.04 6.14
N GLU A 57 -13.86 6.96 6.50
CA GLU A 57 -14.56 8.02 7.23
C GLU A 57 -13.88 8.34 8.56
N ASP A 58 -13.49 7.31 9.32
CA ASP A 58 -12.73 7.44 10.56
C ASP A 58 -11.40 8.16 10.32
N VAL A 59 -10.66 7.81 9.27
CA VAL A 59 -9.41 8.50 8.90
C VAL A 59 -9.66 9.98 8.60
N LEU A 60 -10.69 10.30 7.80
CA LEU A 60 -11.00 11.67 7.42
C LEU A 60 -11.46 12.52 8.62
N SER A 61 -12.06 11.91 9.65
CA SER A 61 -12.43 12.60 10.89
C SER A 61 -11.21 12.97 11.77
N GLN A 62 -10.06 12.34 11.55
CA GLN A 62 -8.86 12.48 12.36
C GLN A 62 -7.80 13.44 11.78
N VAL A 63 -8.07 14.03 10.61
CA VAL A 63 -7.15 14.93 9.89
C VAL A 63 -7.80 16.27 9.62
N THR A 64 -7.00 17.30 9.31
CA THR A 64 -7.55 18.61 8.96
C THR A 64 -8.19 18.60 7.56
N PRO A 65 -9.08 19.54 7.22
CA PRO A 65 -9.65 19.64 5.87
C PRO A 65 -8.59 19.76 4.77
N GLU A 66 -7.48 20.46 5.03
CA GLU A 66 -6.36 20.61 4.09
C GLU A 66 -5.64 19.28 3.84
N GLN A 67 -5.51 18.45 4.88
CA GLN A 67 -4.95 17.11 4.78
C GLN A 67 -5.92 16.15 4.09
N ALA A 68 -7.20 16.19 4.44
CA ALA A 68 -8.25 15.43 3.77
C ALA A 68 -8.29 15.73 2.25
N GLY A 69 -8.08 16.99 1.85
CA GLY A 69 -7.99 17.39 0.44
C GLY A 69 -6.81 16.79 -0.33
N ARG A 70 -5.86 16.12 0.34
CA ARG A 70 -4.74 15.40 -0.29
C ARG A 70 -5.03 13.92 -0.48
N PHE A 71 -6.20 13.45 -0.07
CA PHE A 71 -6.63 12.07 -0.22
C PHE A 71 -7.55 11.90 -1.43
N GLN A 72 -7.34 10.80 -2.16
CA GLN A 72 -8.25 10.33 -3.20
C GLN A 72 -8.51 8.85 -2.98
N PHE A 73 -9.78 8.46 -2.90
CA PHE A 73 -10.18 7.05 -2.88
C PHE A 73 -10.59 6.60 -4.29
N ILE A 74 -10.15 5.41 -4.67
CA ILE A 74 -10.51 4.73 -5.91
C ILE A 74 -11.05 3.36 -5.51
N GLU A 75 -12.32 3.12 -5.80
CA GLU A 75 -12.90 1.79 -5.67
C GLU A 75 -12.47 0.94 -6.87
N GLY A 76 -11.82 -0.19 -6.62
CA GLY A 76 -11.35 -1.10 -7.67
C GLY A 76 -10.43 -2.20 -7.16
N ASP A 77 -10.29 -3.25 -7.98
CA ASP A 77 -9.41 -4.38 -7.69
C ASP A 77 -8.07 -4.23 -8.42
N ILE A 78 -6.97 -4.42 -7.70
CA ILE A 78 -5.61 -4.41 -8.27
C ILE A 78 -5.42 -5.45 -9.38
N LYS A 79 -6.19 -6.55 -9.37
CA LYS A 79 -6.18 -7.58 -10.42
C LYS A 79 -6.63 -7.03 -11.76
N HIS A 80 -7.39 -5.94 -11.80
CA HIS A 80 -7.79 -5.26 -13.03
C HIS A 80 -6.78 -4.17 -13.45
N SER A 81 -5.67 -4.01 -12.73
CA SER A 81 -4.61 -3.12 -13.18
C SER A 81 -3.95 -3.69 -14.44
N LEU A 82 -3.68 -2.83 -15.42
CA LEU A 82 -2.88 -3.16 -16.60
C LEU A 82 -1.37 -3.21 -16.28
N ALA A 83 -1.02 -3.52 -15.03
CA ALA A 83 0.36 -3.54 -14.58
C ALA A 83 1.10 -4.71 -15.22
N ASP A 84 2.29 -4.43 -15.76
CA ASP A 84 3.16 -5.42 -16.36
C ASP A 84 4.59 -5.34 -15.78
N LEU A 85 5.43 -6.30 -16.16
CA LEU A 85 6.82 -6.37 -15.73
C LEU A 85 7.78 -5.68 -16.69
N THR A 86 7.29 -4.92 -17.69
CA THR A 86 8.09 -4.34 -18.77
C THR A 86 9.17 -3.41 -18.20
N ARG A 87 8.80 -2.51 -17.28
CA ARG A 87 9.78 -1.60 -16.65
C ARG A 87 10.79 -2.33 -15.78
N ALA A 88 10.36 -3.32 -14.99
CA ALA A 88 11.26 -4.10 -14.14
C ALA A 88 12.29 -4.86 -14.98
N LYS A 89 11.85 -5.48 -16.08
CA LYS A 89 12.72 -6.13 -17.06
C LYS A 89 13.73 -5.16 -17.67
N ALA A 90 13.25 -3.99 -18.13
CA ALA A 90 14.08 -3.00 -18.81
C ALA A 90 15.08 -2.30 -17.91
N LEU A 91 14.68 -1.95 -16.68
CA LEU A 91 15.49 -1.10 -15.79
C LEU A 91 16.34 -1.90 -14.79
N LEU A 92 15.90 -3.12 -14.43
CA LEU A 92 16.54 -3.92 -13.38
C LEU A 92 17.07 -5.26 -13.90
N ALA A 93 16.97 -5.52 -15.21
CA ALA A 93 17.21 -6.83 -15.79
C ALA A 93 16.45 -7.95 -15.04
N TYR A 94 15.26 -7.63 -14.51
CA TYR A 94 14.49 -8.56 -13.72
C TYR A 94 13.98 -9.72 -14.58
N VAL A 95 14.39 -10.94 -14.23
CA VAL A 95 13.93 -12.18 -14.87
C VAL A 95 13.21 -13.03 -13.82
N PRO A 96 11.89 -13.26 -13.96
CA PRO A 96 11.15 -14.16 -13.07
C PRO A 96 11.74 -15.57 -13.18
N ARG A 97 12.17 -16.16 -12.05
CA ARG A 97 12.79 -17.50 -12.03
C ARG A 97 11.79 -18.64 -11.84
N PHE A 98 10.64 -18.35 -11.22
CA PHE A 98 9.62 -19.33 -10.91
C PHE A 98 8.25 -18.76 -11.27
N SER A 99 7.38 -19.58 -11.84
CA SER A 99 5.94 -19.30 -11.82
C SER A 99 5.36 -19.67 -10.46
N VAL A 100 4.15 -19.18 -10.16
CA VAL A 100 3.41 -19.62 -8.95
C VAL A 100 3.27 -21.14 -8.93
N LYS A 101 2.96 -21.75 -10.07
CA LYS A 101 2.79 -23.20 -10.19
C LYS A 101 4.08 -23.96 -9.87
N ASP A 102 5.24 -23.45 -10.29
CA ASP A 102 6.53 -24.10 -10.07
C ASP A 102 7.02 -23.93 -8.63
N ALA A 103 6.74 -22.79 -8.01
CA ALA A 103 7.20 -22.49 -6.66
C ALA A 103 6.32 -23.14 -5.58
N LEU A 104 5.02 -23.29 -5.83
CA LEU A 104 4.03 -23.65 -4.81
C LEU A 104 4.34 -24.97 -4.07
N PRO A 105 4.74 -26.08 -4.75
CA PRO A 105 5.08 -27.32 -4.05
C PRO A 105 6.22 -27.13 -3.04
N GLY A 106 7.30 -26.45 -3.42
CA GLY A 106 8.44 -26.22 -2.54
C GLY A 106 8.12 -25.32 -1.34
N VAL A 107 7.20 -24.36 -1.52
CA VAL A 107 6.70 -23.53 -0.40
C VAL A 107 5.91 -24.39 0.58
N PHE A 108 5.05 -25.29 0.10
CA PHE A 108 4.30 -26.21 0.96
C PHE A 108 5.22 -27.17 1.71
N ASP A 109 6.20 -27.77 1.03
CA ASP A 109 7.17 -28.69 1.66
C ASP A 109 7.93 -27.98 2.77
N TRP A 110 8.38 -26.75 2.52
CA TRP A 110 9.06 -25.94 3.54
C TRP A 110 8.15 -25.64 4.74
N TYR A 111 6.90 -25.23 4.48
CA TYR A 111 5.94 -24.90 5.52
C TYR A 111 5.59 -26.10 6.40
N ALA A 112 5.39 -27.28 5.79
CA ALA A 112 5.12 -28.53 6.51
C ALA A 112 6.30 -29.00 7.39
N ALA A 113 7.53 -28.63 7.03
CA ALA A 113 8.73 -28.99 7.79
C ALA A 113 9.07 -28.03 8.93
N HIS A 114 8.43 -26.85 9.02
CA HIS A 114 8.81 -25.76 9.94
C HIS A 114 7.65 -25.16 10.75
N LEU A 115 6.48 -25.78 10.71
CA LEU A 115 5.40 -25.57 11.69
C LEU A 115 5.36 -26.71 12.70
#